data_AF-A0A850C783-F1
#
_entry.id   AF-A0A850C783-F1
#
_cell.length_a   1.000
_cell.length_b   1.000
_cell.length_c   1.000
_cell.angle_alpha   90.00
_cell.angle_beta   90.00
_cell.angle_gamma   90.00
#
_symmetry.space_group_name_H-M   'P 1'
#
loop_
_entity.id
_entity.type
_entity.pdbx_description
1 polymer ?
#
loop_
_entity_poly.entity_id
_entity_poly.type
_entity_poly.pdbx_seq_one_letter_code
_entity_poly.pdbx_strand_id
1 'polypeptide(L)'
;MHQPERVTLREVAPRDGLQNEPPVPTADKIRLIDALARTGLSRIEAVSFVSPKAVPQMADAADVWAAVEKHPGIRYSALAPNRRGVERALDAGFTAVEVVVSASETHNHANVGRTVAESLA
;
A
#
# COMPACT_ATOMS: atom_id res chain seq x y z
N MET A 1 4.62 29.08 18.57
CA MET A 1 4.30 27.74 18.05
C MET A 1 5.58 27.11 17.55
N HIS A 2 5.94 25.90 18.01
CA HIS A 2 7.08 25.14 17.48
C HIS A 2 6.58 24.31 16.29
N GLN A 3 6.87 24.74 15.07
CA GLN A 3 6.61 23.96 13.87
C GLN A 3 7.92 23.34 13.37
N PRO A 4 7.88 22.14 12.78
CA PRO A 4 9.07 21.53 12.21
C PRO A 4 9.54 22.31 10.98
N GLU A 5 10.85 22.40 10.80
CA GLU A 5 11.47 23.01 9.61
C GLU A 5 11.19 22.21 8.32
N ARG A 6 10.81 20.93 8.46
CA ARG A 6 10.54 20.03 7.33
C ARG A 6 9.43 19.03 7.65
N VAL A 7 8.56 18.81 6.66
CA VAL A 7 7.55 17.74 6.65
C VAL A 7 7.84 16.78 5.51
N THR A 8 7.53 15.50 5.70
CA THR A 8 7.60 14.49 4.63
C THR A 8 6.19 14.05 4.29
N LEU A 9 5.82 14.14 3.01
CA LEU A 9 4.57 13.60 2.50
C LEU A 9 4.76 12.13 2.13
N ARG A 10 3.85 11.28 2.61
CA ARG A 10 3.69 9.90 2.15
C ARG A 10 2.39 9.84 1.39
N GLU A 11 2.49 9.61 0.09
CA GLU A 11 1.34 9.47 -0.77
C GLU A 11 0.77 8.06 -0.65
N VAL A 12 -0.54 7.97 -0.51
CA VAL A 12 -1.29 6.72 -0.29
C VAL A 12 -2.46 6.57 -1.26
N ALA A 13 -2.73 7.55 -2.12
CA ALA A 13 -3.80 7.49 -3.11
C ALA A 13 -3.78 6.21 -3.96
N PRO A 14 -2.63 5.70 -4.47
CA PRO A 14 -2.61 4.48 -5.27
C PRO A 14 -3.11 3.23 -4.54
N ARG A 15 -2.98 3.20 -3.20
CA ARG A 15 -3.41 2.09 -2.35
C ARG A 15 -4.68 2.43 -1.59
N ASP A 16 -4.58 3.29 -0.58
CA ASP A 16 -5.66 3.61 0.36
C ASP A 16 -6.79 4.40 -0.31
N GLY A 17 -6.44 5.30 -1.24
CA GLY A 17 -7.42 6.03 -2.04
C GLY A 17 -8.20 5.08 -2.94
N LEU A 18 -7.52 4.43 -3.88
CA LEU A 18 -8.17 3.57 -4.87
C LEU A 18 -8.90 2.36 -4.27
N GLN A 19 -8.51 1.89 -3.08
CA GLN A 19 -9.21 0.81 -2.39
C GLN A 19 -10.68 1.15 -2.07
N ASN A 20 -11.00 2.43 -1.84
CA ASN A 20 -12.33 2.89 -1.47
C ASN A 20 -13.14 3.42 -2.66
N GLU A 21 -12.58 3.34 -3.87
CA GLU A 21 -13.19 3.87 -5.10
C GLU A 21 -13.74 2.74 -5.99
N PRO A 22 -14.58 3.07 -6.99
CA PRO A 22 -14.90 2.16 -8.08
C PRO A 22 -13.62 1.60 -8.76
N PRO A 23 -13.66 0.39 -9.32
CA PRO A 23 -12.49 -0.22 -9.94
C PRO A 23 -11.85 0.66 -11.01
N VAL A 24 -10.57 0.96 -10.82
CA VAL A 24 -9.74 1.70 -11.77
C VAL A 24 -8.95 0.70 -12.64
N PRO A 25 -8.90 0.87 -13.97
CA PRO A 25 -8.09 0.02 -14.85
C PRO A 25 -6.60 0.01 -14.46
N THR A 26 -5.94 -1.13 -14.61
CA THR A 26 -4.51 -1.33 -14.29
C THR A 26 -3.62 -0.26 -14.93
N ALA A 27 -3.85 0.09 -16.21
CA ALA A 27 -3.10 1.11 -16.92
C ALA A 27 -3.22 2.51 -16.28
N ASP A 28 -4.39 2.84 -15.72
CA ASP A 28 -4.62 4.12 -15.06
C ASP A 28 -3.96 4.17 -13.68
N LYS A 29 -3.88 3.04 -12.97
CA LYS A 29 -3.12 2.90 -11.72
C LYS A 29 -1.63 3.12 -11.94
N ILE A 30 -1.08 2.49 -12.99
CA ILE A 30 0.32 2.67 -13.39
C ILE A 30 0.59 4.15 -13.71
N ARG A 31 -0.25 4.75 -14.55
CA ARG A 31 -0.15 6.18 -14.90
C ARG A 31 -0.19 7.09 -13.67
N LEU A 32 -1.05 6.78 -12.69
CA LEU A 32 -1.13 7.54 -11.44
C LEU A 32 0.19 7.46 -10.65
N ILE A 33 0.73 6.25 -10.44
CA ILE A 33 1.97 6.06 -9.68
C ILE A 33 3.16 6.74 -10.38
N ASP A 34 3.29 6.59 -11.69
CA ASP A 34 4.36 7.21 -12.48
C ASP A 34 4.25 8.75 -12.46
N ALA A 35 3.03 9.30 -12.54
CA ALA A 35 2.81 10.73 -12.42
C ALA A 35 3.19 11.25 -11.02
N LEU A 36 2.79 10.54 -9.97
CA LEU A 36 3.15 10.88 -8.58
C LEU A 36 4.66 10.83 -8.36
N ALA A 37 5.37 9.87 -8.96
CA ALA A 37 6.82 9.76 -8.85
C ALA A 37 7.58 11.00 -9.40
N ARG A 38 6.94 11.79 -10.27
CA ARG A 38 7.52 13.00 -10.88
C ARG A 38 7.26 14.28 -10.09
N THR A 39 6.59 14.18 -8.94
CA THR A 39 6.20 15.35 -8.12
C THR A 39 7.24 15.77 -7.07
N GLY A 40 8.30 14.98 -6.89
CA GLY A 40 9.28 15.17 -5.81
C GLY A 40 8.91 14.48 -4.49
N LEU A 41 7.85 13.66 -4.46
CA LEU A 41 7.55 12.77 -3.36
C LEU A 41 8.71 11.79 -3.10
N SER A 42 8.99 11.52 -1.82
CA SER A 42 10.01 10.54 -1.42
C SER A 42 9.42 9.23 -0.90
N ARG A 43 8.09 9.16 -0.72
CA ARG A 43 7.38 7.98 -0.20
C ARG A 43 6.04 7.81 -0.89
N ILE A 44 5.83 6.65 -1.50
CA ILE A 44 4.58 6.29 -2.18
C ILE A 44 4.19 4.88 -1.76
N GLU A 45 3.00 4.73 -1.21
CA GLU A 45 2.39 3.41 -0.99
C GLU A 45 1.66 2.99 -2.26
N ALA A 46 2.32 2.13 -3.04
CA ALA A 46 1.99 1.90 -4.43
C ALA A 46 0.82 0.91 -4.61
N VAL A 47 0.81 -0.18 -3.85
CA VAL A 47 -0.15 -1.29 -4.03
C VAL A 47 -0.41 -2.00 -2.70
N SER A 48 -1.33 -2.97 -2.71
CA SER A 48 -1.61 -3.83 -1.56
C SER A 48 -1.72 -5.30 -1.96
N PHE A 49 -1.02 -6.17 -1.24
CA PHE A 49 -1.09 -7.63 -1.39
C PHE A 49 -2.12 -8.26 -0.43
N VAL A 50 -3.29 -7.62 -0.33
CA VAL A 50 -4.49 -8.14 0.35
C VAL A 50 -5.15 -9.27 -0.44
N SER A 51 -6.19 -9.87 0.15
CA SER A 51 -7.03 -10.84 -0.55
C SER A 51 -7.83 -10.12 -1.65
N PRO A 52 -7.75 -10.55 -2.93
CA PRO A 52 -8.55 -9.96 -4.01
C PRO A 52 -10.06 -10.20 -3.83
N LYS A 53 -10.44 -11.20 -3.02
CA LYS A 53 -11.84 -11.41 -2.64
C LYS A 53 -12.33 -10.35 -1.66
N ALA A 54 -11.45 -9.89 -0.75
CA ALA A 54 -11.80 -8.87 0.24
C ALA A 54 -11.71 -7.46 -0.34
N VAL A 55 -10.71 -7.22 -1.20
CA VAL A 55 -10.47 -5.93 -1.86
C VAL A 55 -10.20 -6.16 -3.35
N PRO A 56 -11.26 -6.28 -4.17
CA PRO A 56 -11.12 -6.49 -5.61
C PRO A 56 -10.32 -5.40 -6.33
N GLN A 57 -10.36 -4.17 -5.84
CA GLN A 57 -9.63 -3.02 -6.36
C GLN A 57 -8.12 -3.25 -6.40
N MET A 58 -7.59 -4.13 -5.55
CA MET A 58 -6.15 -4.41 -5.41
C MET A 58 -5.74 -5.77 -6.00
N ALA A 59 -6.62 -6.40 -6.79
CA ALA A 59 -6.35 -7.73 -7.34
C ALA A 59 -5.16 -7.77 -8.31
N ASP A 60 -4.90 -6.68 -9.00
CA ASP A 60 -3.85 -6.49 -10.02
C ASP A 60 -2.54 -5.91 -9.45
N ALA A 61 -2.35 -5.94 -8.13
CA ALA A 61 -1.19 -5.33 -7.46
C ALA A 61 0.17 -5.74 -8.04
N ALA A 62 0.34 -7.02 -8.38
CA ALA A 62 1.59 -7.52 -8.96
C ALA A 62 1.82 -6.99 -10.38
N ASP A 63 0.76 -6.92 -11.21
CA ASP A 63 0.82 -6.45 -12.59
C ASP A 63 1.08 -4.94 -12.65
N VAL A 64 0.38 -4.17 -11.79
CA VAL A 64 0.65 -2.73 -11.61
C VAL A 64 2.10 -2.52 -11.21
N TRP A 65 2.56 -3.21 -10.17
CA TRP A 65 3.91 -3.01 -9.67
C TRP A 65 4.97 -3.43 -10.68
N ALA A 66 4.76 -4.51 -11.44
CA ALA A 66 5.70 -4.92 -12.47
C ALA A 66 5.91 -3.83 -13.54
N ALA A 67 4.83 -3.13 -13.93
CA ALA A 67 4.84 -2.16 -15.02
C ALA A 67 5.24 -0.72 -14.64
N VAL A 68 5.12 -0.32 -13.37
CA VAL A 68 5.51 1.02 -12.88
C VAL A 68 6.99 1.32 -13.11
N GLU A 69 7.34 2.56 -13.45
CA GLU A 69 8.71 3.04 -13.51
C GLU A 69 9.22 3.37 -12.09
N LYS A 70 10.25 2.65 -11.62
CA LYS A 70 10.79 2.85 -10.26
C LYS A 70 11.85 3.94 -10.26
N HIS A 71 11.54 5.08 -9.67
CA HIS A 71 12.47 6.20 -9.57
C HIS A 71 13.44 6.03 -8.38
N PRO A 72 14.77 6.09 -8.61
CA PRO A 72 15.74 6.12 -7.53
C PRO A 72 15.48 7.32 -6.60
N GLY A 73 15.47 7.08 -5.29
CA GLY A 73 15.19 8.11 -4.28
C GLY A 73 13.75 8.13 -3.75
N ILE A 74 12.85 7.36 -4.35
CA ILE A 74 11.50 7.14 -3.80
C ILE A 74 11.46 5.80 -3.08
N ARG A 75 11.00 5.81 -1.83
CA ARG A 75 10.64 4.59 -1.10
C ARG A 75 9.23 4.19 -1.47
N TYR A 76 9.11 3.22 -2.37
CA TYR A 76 7.84 2.57 -2.67
C TYR A 76 7.55 1.49 -1.64
N SER A 77 6.35 1.50 -1.07
CA SER A 77 5.89 0.45 -0.16
C SER A 77 4.63 -0.23 -0.67
N ALA A 78 4.42 -1.46 -0.22
CA ALA A 78 3.17 -2.18 -0.41
C ALA A 78 2.55 -2.54 0.93
N LEU A 79 1.22 -2.46 1.03
CA LEU A 79 0.51 -2.97 2.20
C LEU A 79 0.39 -4.49 2.13
N ALA A 80 0.67 -5.19 3.22
CA ALA A 80 0.43 -6.62 3.35
C ALA A 80 -0.07 -6.96 4.76
N PRO A 81 -1.33 -7.42 4.93
CA PRO A 81 -1.92 -7.60 6.26
C PRO A 81 -1.53 -8.93 6.93
N ASN A 82 -0.87 -9.84 6.22
CA ASN A 82 -0.51 -11.16 6.72
C ASN A 82 0.74 -11.70 6.01
N ARG A 83 1.31 -12.77 6.57
CA ARG A 83 2.53 -13.43 6.08
C ARG A 83 2.50 -13.74 4.58
N ARG A 84 1.40 -14.27 4.06
CA ARG A 84 1.26 -14.59 2.62
C ARG A 84 1.30 -13.33 1.75
N GLY A 85 0.69 -12.24 2.21
CA GLY A 85 0.78 -10.95 1.52
C GLY A 85 2.21 -10.41 1.53
N VAL A 86 2.93 -10.56 2.65
CA VAL A 86 4.32 -10.13 2.78
C VAL A 86 5.21 -10.93 1.83
N GLU A 87 5.08 -12.26 1.81
CA GLU A 87 5.80 -13.14 0.87
C GLU A 87 5.58 -12.71 -0.58
N ARG A 88 4.33 -12.44 -0.99
CA ARG A 88 4.03 -11.93 -2.34
C ARG A 88 4.65 -10.56 -2.62
N ALA A 89 4.68 -9.66 -1.64
CA ALA A 89 5.30 -8.35 -1.80
C ALA A 89 6.81 -8.47 -1.99
N LEU A 90 7.46 -9.35 -1.22
CA LEU A 90 8.88 -9.65 -1.33
C LEU A 90 9.21 -10.31 -2.67
N ASP A 91 8.41 -11.27 -3.13
CA ASP A 91 8.55 -11.91 -4.45
C ASP A 91 8.41 -10.90 -5.59
N ALA A 92 7.58 -9.88 -5.41
CA ALA A 92 7.43 -8.76 -6.34
C ALA A 92 8.57 -7.71 -6.25
N GLY A 93 9.53 -7.90 -5.35
CA GLY A 93 10.72 -7.07 -5.19
C GLY A 93 10.54 -5.85 -4.28
N PHE A 94 9.47 -5.78 -3.47
CA PHE A 94 9.35 -4.71 -2.47
C PHE A 94 10.37 -4.88 -1.34
N THR A 95 11.05 -3.79 -1.00
CA THR A 95 11.94 -3.69 0.17
C THR A 95 11.30 -2.94 1.34
N ALA A 96 10.11 -2.38 1.13
CA ALA A 96 9.30 -1.77 2.17
C ALA A 96 7.89 -2.34 2.13
N VAL A 97 7.48 -2.93 3.25
CA VAL A 97 6.15 -3.51 3.44
C VAL A 97 5.51 -2.86 4.66
N GLU A 98 4.27 -2.42 4.50
CA GLU A 98 3.46 -1.81 5.56
C GLU A 98 2.48 -2.87 6.09
N VAL A 99 2.45 -3.05 7.40
CA VAL A 99 1.48 -3.91 8.09
C VAL A 99 0.42 -3.05 8.78
N VAL A 100 -0.76 -3.62 9.03
CA VAL A 100 -1.86 -2.92 9.68
C VAL A 100 -2.33 -3.67 10.91
N VAL A 101 -2.52 -2.91 11.99
CA VAL A 101 -3.17 -3.35 13.22
C VAL A 101 -4.09 -2.23 13.68
N SER A 102 -5.27 -2.60 14.14
CA SER A 102 -6.24 -1.65 14.69
C SER A 102 -6.11 -1.65 16.21
N ALA A 103 -6.19 -0.47 16.84
CA ALA A 103 -6.17 -0.39 18.31
C ALA A 103 -7.47 -0.93 18.97
N SER A 104 -8.57 -0.98 18.21
CA SER A 104 -9.86 -1.52 18.66
C SER A 104 -9.96 -3.00 18.29
N GLU A 105 -10.28 -3.86 19.27
CA GLU A 105 -10.51 -5.29 19.05
C GLU A 105 -11.60 -5.54 18.01
N THR A 106 -12.74 -4.87 18.14
CA THR A 106 -13.87 -5.02 17.20
C THR A 106 -13.44 -4.64 15.79
N HIS A 107 -12.70 -3.54 15.62
CA HIS A 107 -12.23 -3.11 14.31
C HIS A 107 -11.15 -4.05 13.77
N ASN A 108 -10.23 -4.54 14.59
CA ASN A 108 -9.17 -5.44 14.14
C ASN A 108 -9.75 -6.76 13.65
N HIS A 109 -10.70 -7.32 14.40
CA HIS A 109 -11.39 -8.53 14.00
C HIS A 109 -12.19 -8.33 12.70
N ALA A 110 -12.86 -7.20 12.52
CA ALA A 110 -13.59 -6.89 11.29
C ALA A 110 -12.65 -6.67 10.08
N ASN A 111 -11.51 -6.01 10.29
CA ASN A 111 -10.61 -5.58 9.22
C ASN A 111 -9.64 -6.68 8.76
N VAL A 112 -9.07 -7.44 9.72
CA VAL A 112 -8.04 -8.45 9.43
C VAL A 112 -8.36 -9.84 9.96
N GLY A 113 -9.54 -10.04 10.57
CA GLY A 113 -10.01 -11.35 11.03
C GLY A 113 -9.24 -11.90 12.23
N ARG A 114 -8.66 -11.03 13.06
CA ARG A 114 -7.78 -11.39 14.18
C ARG A 114 -8.01 -10.46 15.37
N THR A 115 -7.75 -10.95 16.58
CA THR A 115 -7.55 -10.11 17.76
C THR A 115 -6.30 -9.24 17.60
N VAL A 116 -6.19 -8.16 18.39
CA VAL A 116 -5.00 -7.30 18.34
C VAL A 116 -3.73 -8.09 18.70
N ALA A 117 -3.80 -8.98 19.69
CA ALA A 117 -2.68 -9.82 20.11
C ALA A 117 -2.20 -10.75 18.99
N GLU A 118 -3.11 -11.40 18.26
CA GLU A 118 -2.78 -12.27 17.12
C GLU A 118 -2.21 -11.52 15.90
N SER A 119 -2.50 -10.22 15.78
CA SER A 119 -1.90 -9.36 14.75
C SER A 119 -0.47 -8.93 15.11
N LEU A 120 -0.12 -8.87 16.39
CA LEU A 120 1.19 -8.43 16.89
C LEU A 120 2.20 -9.57 17.10
N ALA A 121 1.71 -10.81 17.26
CA ALA A 121 2.53 -12.01 17.42
C ALA A 121 3.17 -12.47 16.10
#